data_AF-A0A8J8SKY5-F1
#
_entry.id   AF-A0A8J8SKY5-F1
#
_cell.length_a   1.000
_cell.length_b   1.000
_cell.length_c   1.000
_cell.angle_alpha   90.00
_cell.angle_beta   90.00
_cell.angle_gamma   90.00
#
_symmetry.space_group_name_H-M   'P 1'
#
loop_
_entity.id
_entity.type
_entity.pdbx_description
1 polymer ?
#
loop_
_entity_poly.entity_id
_entity_poly.type
_entity_poly.pdbx_seq_one_letter_code
_entity_poly.pdbx_strand_id
1 'polypeptide(L)' 'MKELLRTTDPTEIAFAQALLHGEGIDVFVMDVHMSILDGGIGALPRRMMVHQDDHERAVRILADNDIGT' A
#
# COMPACT_ATOMS: atom_id res chain seq x y z
N MET A 1 -3.95 11.26 7.33
CA MET A 1 -3.65 9.93 6.73
C MET A 1 -4.92 9.36 6.13
N LYS A 2 -4.86 8.84 4.91
CA LYS A 2 -5.96 8.18 4.20
C LYS A 2 -5.52 6.81 3.66
N GLU A 3 -6.44 5.86 3.64
CA GLU A 3 -6.21 4.54 3.05
C GLU A 3 -6.09 4.66 1.52
N LEU A 4 -5.11 3.96 0.96
CA LEU A 4 -4.75 4.02 -0.45
C LEU A 4 -4.87 2.66 -1.14
N LEU A 5 -4.44 1.59 -0.47
CA LEU A 5 -4.47 0.23 -1.00
C LEU A 5 -4.69 -0.74 0.15
N ARG A 6 -5.51 -1.76 -0.07
CA ARG A 6 -5.71 -2.86 0.88
C ARG A 6 -5.58 -4.20 0.18
N THR A 7 -4.54 -4.96 0.51
CA THR A 7 -4.24 -6.23 -0.17
C THR A 7 -3.60 -7.24 0.76
N THR A 8 -3.81 -8.52 0.49
CA THR A 8 -3.08 -9.63 1.13
C THR A 8 -1.77 -9.95 0.40
N ASP A 9 -1.58 -9.44 -0.83
CA ASP A 9 -0.36 -9.71 -1.61
C ASP A 9 0.79 -8.78 -1.17
N PRO A 10 1.88 -9.31 -0.59
CA PRO A 10 3.06 -8.52 -0.24
C PRO A 10 3.71 -7.84 -1.44
N THR A 11 3.59 -8.41 -2.64
CA THR A 11 4.22 -7.95 -3.88
C THR A 11 3.58 -6.66 -4.37
N GLU A 12 2.25 -6.59 -4.35
CA GLU A 12 1.51 -5.37 -4.68
C GLU A 12 1.87 -4.22 -3.74
N ILE A 13 1.98 -4.49 -2.43
CA ILE A 13 2.42 -3.51 -1.43
C ILE A 13 3.85 -3.03 -1.71
N ALA A 14 4.77 -3.92 -2.05
CA ALA A 14 6.15 -3.55 -2.33
C ALA A 14 6.25 -2.73 -3.63
N PHE A 15 5.50 -3.10 -4.66
CA PHE A 15 5.47 -2.40 -5.93
C PHE A 15 4.87 -1.00 -5.81
N ALA A 16 3.69 -0.88 -5.17
CA ALA A 16 3.05 0.41 -4.93
C ALA A 16 3.93 1.36 -4.07
N GLN A 17 4.64 0.83 -3.06
CA GLN A 17 5.60 1.61 -2.27
C GLN A 17 6.75 2.14 -3.13
N ALA A 18 7.38 1.27 -3.92
CA ALA A 18 8.51 1.67 -4.75
C ALA A 18 8.12 2.72 -5.79
N LEU A 19 6.96 2.54 -6.41
CA LEU A 19 6.40 3.47 -7.39
C LEU A 19 6.14 4.85 -6.77
N LEU A 20 5.40 4.90 -5.66
CA LEU A 20 5.04 6.15 -5.01
C LEU A 20 6.26 6.87 -4.40
N HIS A 21 7.22 6.11 -3.88
CA HIS A 21 8.47 6.70 -3.39
C HIS A 21 9.31 7.30 -4.53
N GLY A 22 9.31 6.69 -5.72
CA GLY A 22 9.93 7.26 -6.92
C GLY A 22 9.34 8.62 -7.33
N GLU A 23 8.06 8.83 -7.02
CA GLU A 23 7.33 10.09 -7.21
C GLU A 23 7.46 11.05 -6.01
N GLY A 24 8.23 10.70 -4.98
CA GLY A 24 8.40 11.50 -3.77
C GLY A 24 7.14 11.55 -2.89
N ILE A 25 6.30 10.51 -2.93
CA ILE A 25 5.14 10.34 -2.05
C ILE A 25 5.49 9.34 -0.95
N ASP A 26 5.42 9.81 0.29
CA ASP A 26 5.62 8.95 1.46
C ASP A 26 4.35 8.15 1.77
N VAL A 27 4.53 6.84 1.94
CA VAL A 27 3.46 5.90 2.29
C VAL A 27 3.82 5.11 3.53
N PHE A 28 2.78 4.71 4.27
CA PHE A 28 2.91 3.95 5.51
C PHE A 28 2.08 2.67 5.42
N VAL A 29 2.70 1.52 5.66
CA VAL A 29 2.02 0.23 5.66
C VAL A 29 1.65 -0.17 7.08
N MET A 30 0.35 -0.35 7.31
CA MET A 30 -0.20 -0.90 8.55
C MET A 30 -0.32 -2.42 8.45
N ASP A 31 -0.46 -3.06 9.61
CA ASP A 31 -0.71 -4.51 9.74
C ASP A 31 0.47 -5.40 9.26
N VAL A 32 1.67 -4.84 9.13
CA VAL A 32 2.91 -5.55 8.73
C VAL A 32 3.27 -6.68 9.71
N HIS A 33 3.02 -6.48 11.00
CA HIS A 33 3.44 -7.39 12.07
C HIS A 33 2.46 -8.55 12.31
N MET A 34 1.27 -8.54 11.69
CA MET A 34 0.26 -9.59 11.84
C MET A 34 0.61 -10.89 11.10
N SER A 35 1.64 -10.91 10.24
CA SER A 35 2.03 -12.13 9.51
C SER A 35 2.69 -13.22 10.39
N ILE A 36 3.25 -12.84 11.56
CA ILE A 36 3.89 -13.78 12.48
C ILE A 36 2.84 -14.58 13.29
N LEU A 37 1.69 -13.97 13.60
CA LEU A 37 0.59 -14.63 14.32
C LEU A 37 -0.23 -15.56 13.42
N ASP A 38 -0.24 -15.34 12.10
CA ASP A 38 -0.93 -16.15 11.09
C ASP A 38 -0.03 -17.26 10.48
N GLY A 39 1.15 -17.51 11.06
CA GLY A 39 2.05 -18.56 10.60
C GLY A 39 2.64 -18.35 9.20
N GLY A 40 2.71 -17.09 8.72
CA GLY A 40 3.30 -16.77 7.42
C GLY A 40 2.40 -17.00 6.20
N ILE A 41 1.11 -17.32 6.40
CA ILE A 41 0.16 -17.59 5.31
C ILE A 41 -0.25 -16.32 4.56
N GLY A 42 -0.13 -15.15 5.20
CA GLY A 42 -0.46 -13.86 4.58
C GLY A 42 -1.97 -13.64 4.41
N ALA A 43 -2.80 -14.33 5.20
CA ALA A 43 -4.25 -14.27 5.04
C ALA A 43 -4.87 -12.94 5.50
N LEU A 44 -4.13 -12.15 6.29
CA LEU A 44 -4.61 -10.86 6.78
C LEU A 44 -4.21 -9.72 5.84
N PRO A 45 -5.18 -8.92 5.35
CA PRO A 45 -4.91 -7.83 4.43
C PRO A 45 -4.13 -6.72 5.14
N ARG A 46 -3.11 -6.22 4.45
CA ARG A 46 -2.32 -5.06 4.85
C ARG A 46 -2.90 -3.81 4.22
N ARG A 47 -2.79 -2.69 4.93
CA ARG A 47 -3.29 -1.40 4.46
C ARG A 47 -2.14 -0.46 4.22
N MET A 48 -2.07 0.10 3.03
CA MET A 48 -1.19 1.21 2.70
C MET A 48 -1.94 2.51 2.92
N MET A 49 -1.30 3.43 3.63
CA MET A 49 -1.82 4.73 3.99
C MET A 49 -0.91 5.80 3.42
N VAL A 50 -1.49 6.95 3.06
CA VAL A 50 -0.77 8.10 2.53
C VAL A 50 -1.22 9.38 3.25
N HIS A 51 -0.41 10.45 3.17
CA HIS A 51 -0.86 11.76 3.63
C HIS A 51 -2.13 12.19 2.90
N GLN A 52 -3.01 12.94 3.56
CA GLN A 52 -4.30 13.32 2.97
C GLN A 52 -4.13 14.18 1.72
N ASP A 53 -3.11 15.04 1.71
CA ASP A 53 -2.81 15.97 0.62
C ASP A 53 -2.25 15.24 -0.62
N ASP A 54 -1.60 14.09 -0.43
CA ASP A 54 -1.06 13.27 -1.51
C ASP A 54 -2.05 12.20 -1.99
N HIS A 55 -3.19 12.01 -1.32
CA HIS A 55 -4.11 10.90 -1.56
C HIS A 55 -4.62 10.84 -3.00
N GLU A 56 -5.14 11.95 -3.53
CA GLU A 56 -5.69 11.97 -4.90
C GLU A 56 -4.62 11.73 -5.97
N ARG A 57 -3.42 12.26 -5.71
CA ARG A 57 -2.27 12.08 -6.61
C ARG A 57 -1.78 10.64 -6.59
N ALA A 58 -1.68 10.04 -5.40
CA ALA A 58 -1.27 8.66 -5.23
C ALA A 58 -2.28 7.68 -5.87
N VAL A 59 -3.59 7.91 -5.70
CA VAL A 59 -4.63 7.10 -6.35
C VAL A 59 -4.48 7.13 -7.87
N ARG A 60 -4.23 8.31 -8.45
CA ARG A 60 -4.03 8.43 -9.90
C ARG A 60 -2.80 7.67 -10.38
N ILE A 61 -1.67 7.80 -9.68
CA ILE A 61 -0.43 7.08 -10.02
C ILE A 61 -0.65 5.56 -9.97
N LEU A 62 -1.35 5.05 -8.96
CA LEU A 62 -1.64 3.63 -8.85
C LEU A 62 -2.57 3.16 -9.98
N ALA A 63 -3.64 3.91 -10.27
CA ALA A 63 -4.56 3.59 -11.36
C ALA A 63 -3.88 3.61 -12.74
N ASP A 64 -3.00 4.57 -12.99
CA ASP A 64 -2.22 4.67 -14.24
C ASP A 64 -1.24 3.50 -14.44
N ASN A 65 -0.94 2.75 -13.38
CA ASN A 65 -0.06 1.58 -13.37
C ASN A 65 -0.81 0.26 -13.13
N ASP A 66 -2.13 0.25 -13.36
CA ASP A 66 -3.02 -0.92 -13.22
C ASP A 66 -3.04 -1.54 -11.80
N ILE A 67 -2.75 -0.75 -10.76
CA ILE A 67 -2.86 -1.17 -9.37
C ILE A 67 -4.26 -0.80 -8.85
N GLY A 68 -5.06 -1.80 -8.48
CA GLY A 68 -6.41 -1.61 -7.96
C GLY A 68 -6.42 -0.91 -6.60
N THR A 69 -6.93 0.32 -6.54
CA THR A 69 -7.18 1.10 -5.31
C THR A 69 -8.60 0.95 -4.80
#